data_AF-G0L1U5-F1
#
_entry.id   AF-G0L1U5-F1
#
_cell.length_a   1.000
_cell.length_b   1.000
_cell.length_c   1.000
_cell.angle_alpha   90.00
_cell.angle_beta   90.00
_cell.angle_gamma   90.00
#
_symmetry.space_group_name_H-M   'P 1'
#
loop_
_entity.id
_entity.type
_entity.pdbx_description
1 polymer ?
#
loop_
_entity_poly.entity_id
_entity_poly.type
_entity_poly.pdbx_seq_one_letter_code
_entity_poly.pdbx_strand_id
1 'polypeptide(L)'
;MKITKLKVINLTMLLLALFLSISCSKDTDLLAEYVVSDAEQARLTGNILINDSYVINGKEAIVLDVLSNDILENPEKVKIVETSQPKNGSVIINDDNTLTYVPDGVNEKPETNNPQETPAESEEEEEEEEEEPSEDTEEKSKDSFTYTTEIEQEDGKKETEEASVIVSNDFDELKAFPTAEGFGKYTTGGRGGVVVKVTNLNLSGPGSLRDALEDPRPRTIIFDVAGTIRGSGSGEEWYIKSGNFTIDGLTAPGEGIEIQNISIILTASNVIMRNLRIRGGFGSSTDLKCLRIRDVYGPIKDIIVDRCDFYYGTDENFALTGVNNITIQRCISGHGGYGSLIGRGTSTSIIKNYYGLNNSRNLANSYRNSTVGKEVINNVSYNQYWSLIIAMYEERSDWIGNVGKVPTGGSAKSDYMINLDYTENCKTCVPEKTYVYEKDNIHLNYTHAKGKYDPVWAANANESRQMTGNITTPLPSSLTVATVLGENGAGYKPWDRDRIDQQLIDHFYAGTGSPKTKWSFTDNTDFVNPSFSSRSSDYDKDNDGIADDWEVNIGGTIGIADNNKDHDKDGYTNLEEFLHFLSRD
;
A
#
# COMPACT_ATOMS: atom_id res chain seq x y z
N MET A 1 67.32 63.39 5.40
CA MET A 1 67.35 62.60 4.15
C MET A 1 66.19 61.62 4.10
N LYS A 2 65.08 62.07 3.48
CA LYS A 2 64.14 61.31 2.63
C LYS A 2 63.67 59.91 3.08
N ILE A 3 62.42 59.92 3.56
CA ILE A 3 61.42 58.84 3.54
C ILE A 3 61.30 58.26 2.11
N THR A 4 61.39 56.94 1.97
CA THR A 4 60.93 56.21 0.78
C THR A 4 59.70 55.38 1.12
N LYS A 5 58.61 55.78 0.46
CA LYS A 5 57.28 55.18 0.43
C LYS A 5 57.35 53.79 -0.19
N LEU A 6 57.21 52.74 0.61
CA LEU A 6 56.85 51.42 0.10
C LEU A 6 56.12 50.60 1.18
N LYS A 7 55.07 51.17 1.79
CA LYS A 7 54.15 50.45 2.70
C LYS A 7 52.76 51.09 2.86
N VAL A 8 52.41 52.08 2.05
CA VAL A 8 51.14 52.85 2.18
C VAL A 8 50.13 52.49 1.07
N ILE A 9 50.44 51.54 0.17
CA ILE A 9 49.51 51.12 -0.90
C ILE A 9 48.75 49.82 -0.56
N ASN A 10 49.19 49.03 0.43
CA ASN A 10 48.49 47.80 0.82
C ASN A 10 47.51 47.96 2.01
N LEU A 11 47.43 49.14 2.62
CA LEU A 11 46.48 49.38 3.72
C LEU A 11 45.17 50.04 3.23
N THR A 12 45.19 50.66 2.06
CA THR A 12 44.01 51.27 1.41
C THR A 12 43.16 50.26 0.63
N MET A 13 43.72 49.11 0.21
CA MET A 13 42.96 48.00 -0.36
C MET A 13 42.33 47.08 0.71
N LEU A 14 42.84 47.11 1.94
CA LEU A 14 42.33 46.27 3.04
C LEU A 14 41.22 46.98 3.85
N LEU A 15 41.14 48.32 3.79
CA LEU A 15 40.01 49.09 4.36
C LEU A 15 38.82 49.28 3.41
N LEU A 16 38.98 49.02 2.10
CA LEU A 16 37.86 49.04 1.14
C LEU A 16 37.04 47.74 1.14
N ALA A 17 37.61 46.65 1.69
CA ALA A 17 36.90 45.38 1.91
C ALA A 17 36.16 45.33 3.26
N LEU A 18 36.37 46.30 4.15
CA LEU A 18 35.76 46.34 5.49
C LEU A 18 34.61 47.36 5.62
N PHE A 19 34.26 48.07 4.54
CA PHE A 19 33.14 49.02 4.48
C PHE A 19 32.01 48.58 3.52
N LEU A 20 32.05 47.35 3.00
CA LEU A 20 30.95 46.72 2.24
C LEU A 20 30.07 45.82 3.11
N SER A 21 30.32 45.76 4.42
CA SER A 21 29.59 44.94 5.37
C SER A 21 29.04 45.80 6.52
N ILE A 22 28.13 46.73 6.20
CA ILE A 22 27.01 47.26 7.01
C ILE A 22 26.53 48.56 6.33
N SER A 23 25.42 48.49 5.59
CA SER A 23 24.42 49.56 5.57
C SER A 23 23.12 49.04 4.97
N CYS A 24 22.07 49.10 5.77
CA CYS A 24 20.70 48.71 5.46
C CYS A 24 20.01 49.67 4.48
N SER A 25 19.15 49.13 3.61
CA SER A 25 17.75 49.54 3.41
C SER A 25 17.17 48.65 2.30
N LYS A 26 16.24 47.75 2.65
CA LYS A 26 14.80 47.87 2.42
C LYS A 26 14.38 47.77 0.94
N ASP A 27 13.30 46.99 0.78
CA ASP A 27 12.46 46.80 -0.40
C ASP A 27 12.95 45.77 -1.41
N THR A 28 12.73 44.50 -1.07
CA THR A 28 12.18 43.57 -2.05
C THR A 28 11.21 42.65 -1.33
N ASP A 29 9.93 43.04 -1.38
CA ASP A 29 8.79 42.18 -1.08
C ASP A 29 8.91 40.89 -1.91
N LEU A 30 9.29 39.81 -1.24
CA LEU A 30 8.99 38.45 -1.67
C LEU A 30 7.77 38.01 -0.89
N LEU A 31 6.59 38.37 -1.39
CA LEU A 31 5.39 37.58 -1.16
C LEU A 31 5.55 36.27 -1.94
N ALA A 32 6.29 35.35 -1.34
CA ALA A 32 6.13 33.92 -1.58
C ALA A 32 5.72 33.35 -0.23
N GLU A 33 4.41 33.16 -0.08
CA GLU A 33 3.78 32.40 1.00
C GLU A 33 4.44 31.01 1.01
N TYR A 34 5.39 30.86 1.93
CA TYR A 34 6.17 29.65 2.11
C TYR A 34 5.33 28.74 2.99
N VAL A 35 4.87 27.61 2.45
CA VAL A 35 4.34 26.52 3.27
C VAL A 35 5.54 25.94 4.01
N VAL A 36 5.69 26.35 5.27
CA VAL A 36 6.72 25.88 6.20
C VAL A 36 6.30 24.46 6.64
N SER A 37 7.23 23.50 6.62
CA SER A 37 7.00 22.19 7.25
C SER A 37 7.00 22.35 8.77
N ASP A 38 6.20 21.58 9.51
CA ASP A 38 6.09 21.73 10.97
C ASP A 38 7.45 21.64 11.69
N ALA A 39 8.37 20.82 11.19
CA ALA A 39 9.75 20.71 11.68
C ALA A 39 10.62 21.94 11.39
N GLU A 40 10.41 22.61 10.26
CA GLU A 40 11.12 23.85 9.91
C GLU A 40 10.52 25.06 10.63
N GLN A 41 9.21 25.03 10.90
CA GLN A 41 8.55 26.00 11.76
C GLN A 41 9.03 25.83 13.21
N ALA A 42 9.10 24.60 13.73
CA ALA A 42 9.66 24.26 15.03
C ALA A 42 11.11 24.76 15.18
N ARG A 43 11.98 24.52 14.18
CA ARG A 43 13.35 25.09 14.16
C ARG A 43 13.40 26.62 14.10
N LEU A 44 12.42 27.26 13.47
CA LEU A 44 12.34 28.73 13.37
C LEU A 44 11.69 29.38 14.60
N THR A 45 10.82 28.67 15.32
CA THR A 45 10.13 29.14 16.54
C THR A 45 10.82 28.70 17.83
N GLY A 46 11.76 27.76 17.76
CA GLY A 46 12.46 27.21 18.93
C GLY A 46 11.66 26.17 19.71
N ASN A 47 10.56 25.65 19.13
CA ASN A 47 9.83 24.52 19.70
C ASN A 47 10.57 23.23 19.31
N ILE A 48 10.78 22.32 20.26
CA ILE A 48 11.43 21.03 20.00
C ILE A 48 10.43 19.88 19.91
N LEU A 49 9.19 20.08 20.38
CA LEU A 49 8.11 19.11 20.25
C LEU A 49 7.29 19.35 18.97
N ILE A 50 6.90 18.27 18.30
CA ILE A 50 6.14 18.23 17.06
C ILE A 50 4.83 17.47 17.33
N ASN A 51 3.71 18.06 16.92
CA ASN A 51 2.41 17.42 17.07
C ASN A 51 2.36 16.04 16.41
N ASP A 52 1.68 15.11 17.07
CA ASP A 52 1.55 13.73 16.64
C ASP A 52 0.21 13.41 16.01
N SER A 53 0.20 12.38 15.16
CA SER A 53 -1.03 11.76 14.68
C SER A 53 -0.92 10.24 14.65
N TYR A 54 -1.91 9.57 15.22
CA TYR A 54 -2.01 8.12 15.27
C TYR A 54 -3.37 7.65 14.75
N VAL A 55 -3.37 6.54 14.03
CA VAL A 55 -4.58 5.84 13.56
C VAL A 55 -4.70 4.54 14.34
N ILE A 56 -5.86 4.28 14.94
CA ILE A 56 -6.09 3.11 15.79
C ILE A 56 -7.16 2.21 15.19
N ASN A 57 -6.96 0.90 15.21
CA ASN A 57 -7.94 -0.07 14.74
C ASN A 57 -8.65 -0.67 15.95
N GLY A 58 -9.96 -0.49 16.06
CA GLY A 58 -10.73 -1.17 17.09
C GLY A 58 -10.75 -0.46 18.45
N LYS A 59 -11.28 -1.15 19.46
CA LYS A 59 -11.38 -0.67 20.85
C LYS A 59 -10.20 -1.13 21.70
N GLU A 60 -9.02 -1.30 21.13
CA GLU A 60 -7.85 -1.75 21.90
C GLU A 60 -7.00 -0.57 22.38
N ALA A 61 -6.39 -0.75 23.56
CA ALA A 61 -5.42 0.22 24.06
C ALA A 61 -4.13 0.14 23.23
N ILE A 62 -3.56 1.29 22.86
CA ILE A 62 -2.34 1.36 22.06
C ILE A 62 -1.26 2.21 22.73
N VAL A 63 0.00 1.83 22.49
CA VAL A 63 1.17 2.60 22.94
C VAL A 63 1.58 3.59 21.84
N LEU A 64 1.77 4.85 22.23
CA LEU A 64 2.12 6.01 21.41
C LEU A 64 3.53 6.48 21.77
N ASP A 65 4.43 6.46 20.79
CA ASP A 65 5.80 6.95 20.94
C ASP A 65 5.89 8.41 20.45
N VAL A 66 5.29 9.30 21.24
CA VAL A 66 5.08 10.73 20.90
C VAL A 66 6.36 11.56 20.83
N LEU A 67 7.50 11.02 21.28
CA LEU A 67 8.79 11.71 21.18
C LEU A 67 9.60 11.26 19.96
N SER A 68 9.10 10.27 19.20
CA SER A 68 9.86 9.65 18.11
C SER A 68 10.03 10.54 16.88
N ASN A 69 9.16 11.53 16.71
CA ASN A 69 9.17 12.55 15.67
C ASN A 69 9.80 13.88 16.13
N ASP A 70 10.15 14.02 17.41
CA ASP A 70 10.68 15.25 17.99
C ASP A 70 12.18 15.47 17.73
N ILE A 71 12.62 16.73 17.76
CA ILE A 71 14.02 17.12 17.56
C ILE A 71 14.67 17.35 18.93
N LEU A 72 15.04 16.26 19.61
CA LEU A 72 15.60 16.28 20.96
C LEU A 72 17.13 16.09 20.95
N GLU A 73 17.88 17.06 21.47
CA GLU A 73 19.35 16.96 21.57
C GLU A 73 19.80 15.92 22.61
N ASN A 74 19.06 15.78 23.71
CA ASN A 74 19.33 14.85 24.82
C ASN A 74 18.02 14.17 25.26
N PRO A 75 17.51 13.17 24.51
CA PRO A 75 16.21 12.55 24.77
C PRO A 75 16.10 11.91 26.16
N GLU A 76 17.22 11.47 26.76
CA GLU A 76 17.25 10.93 28.12
C GLU A 76 16.97 11.96 29.23
N LYS A 77 16.98 13.25 28.90
CA LYS A 77 16.66 14.37 29.81
C LYS A 77 15.25 14.91 29.62
N VAL A 78 14.47 14.30 28.73
CA VAL A 78 13.09 14.71 28.43
C VAL A 78 12.16 13.70 29.09
N LYS A 79 11.19 14.20 29.86
CA LYS A 79 10.21 13.34 30.52
C LYS A 79 8.80 13.85 30.26
N ILE A 80 7.90 12.99 29.82
CA ILE A 80 6.48 13.31 29.76
C ILE A 80 5.94 13.35 31.19
N VAL A 81 5.36 14.48 31.58
CA VAL A 81 4.94 14.75 32.96
C VAL A 81 3.44 14.93 33.11
N GLU A 82 2.74 15.30 32.04
CA GLU A 82 1.31 15.59 32.07
C GLU A 82 0.66 15.30 30.72
N THR A 83 -0.63 14.95 30.74
CA THR A 83 -1.48 14.83 29.56
C THR A 83 -2.85 15.42 29.83
N SER A 84 -3.46 16.09 28.86
CA SER A 84 -4.88 16.44 28.93
C SER A 84 -5.78 15.20 28.75
N GLN A 85 -7.05 15.28 29.13
CA GLN A 85 -8.00 14.20 28.89
C GLN A 85 -8.60 14.30 27.48
N PRO A 86 -8.56 13.22 26.68
CA PRO A 86 -9.32 13.13 25.43
C PRO A 86 -10.84 13.16 25.67
N LYS A 87 -11.62 13.37 24.61
CA LYS A 87 -13.10 13.34 24.67
C LYS A 87 -13.66 11.91 24.62
N ASN A 88 -13.00 11.00 23.91
CA ASN A 88 -13.50 9.67 23.56
C ASN A 88 -12.59 8.53 24.06
N GLY A 89 -11.79 8.79 25.10
CA GLY A 89 -10.88 7.82 25.68
C GLY A 89 -10.07 8.40 26.85
N SER A 90 -9.06 7.66 27.29
CA SER A 90 -8.15 8.06 28.36
C SER A 90 -6.69 7.82 27.98
N VAL A 91 -5.78 8.59 28.56
CA VAL A 91 -4.33 8.48 28.31
C VAL A 91 -3.59 8.18 29.60
N ILE A 92 -2.61 7.27 29.52
CA ILE A 92 -1.73 6.87 30.61
C ILE A 92 -0.29 7.18 30.19
N ILE A 93 0.48 7.82 31.07
CA ILE A 93 1.93 7.98 30.89
C ILE A 93 2.62 6.69 31.37
N ASN A 94 3.40 6.06 30.49
CA ASN A 94 4.11 4.83 30.80
C ASN A 94 5.49 5.12 31.43
N ASP A 95 6.05 4.14 32.14
CA ASP A 95 7.37 4.26 32.80
C ASP A 95 8.53 4.44 31.80
N ASP A 96 8.34 4.02 30.55
CA ASP A 96 9.33 4.10 29.46
C ASP A 96 9.22 5.39 28.63
N ASN A 97 8.48 6.40 29.13
CA ASN A 97 8.29 7.70 28.49
C ASN A 97 7.47 7.67 27.20
N THR A 98 6.69 6.62 26.99
CA THR A 98 5.61 6.56 25.98
C THR A 98 4.25 6.87 26.62
N LEU A 99 3.22 7.02 25.79
CA LEU A 99 1.83 7.15 26.25
C LEU A 99 1.02 5.92 25.87
N THR A 100 0.02 5.54 26.66
CA THR A 100 -1.00 4.55 26.27
C THR A 100 -2.34 5.25 26.12
N TYR A 101 -2.92 5.24 24.92
CA TYR A 101 -4.30 5.69 24.70
C TYR A 101 -5.26 4.51 24.80
N VAL A 102 -6.36 4.67 25.54
CA VAL A 102 -7.40 3.67 25.76
C VAL A 102 -8.74 4.26 25.29
N PRO A 103 -9.34 3.74 24.21
CA PRO A 103 -10.66 4.20 23.74
C PRO A 103 -11.77 3.91 24.77
N ASP A 104 -12.83 4.71 24.77
CA ASP A 104 -14.03 4.42 25.56
C ASP A 104 -14.76 3.14 25.07
N GLY A 105 -15.41 2.41 25.99
CA GLY A 105 -16.19 1.19 25.69
C GLY A 105 -15.45 -0.15 25.85
N VAL A 106 -14.26 -0.17 26.46
CA VAL A 106 -13.47 -1.39 26.71
C VAL A 106 -13.93 -2.17 27.96
N ASN A 107 -14.91 -1.69 28.73
CA ASN A 107 -15.37 -2.35 29.95
C ASN A 107 -16.84 -2.07 30.33
N GLU A 108 -17.82 -2.55 29.57
CA GLU A 108 -19.19 -2.71 30.09
C GLU A 108 -19.54 -4.19 30.27
N LYS A 109 -19.74 -4.58 31.54
CA LYS A 109 -20.17 -5.92 31.96
C LYS A 109 -21.68 -6.10 31.72
N PRO A 110 -22.15 -7.36 31.57
CA PRO A 110 -23.47 -7.65 31.02
C PRO A 110 -24.60 -7.26 31.99
N GLU A 111 -25.54 -6.46 31.50
CA GLU A 111 -26.76 -6.18 32.24
C GLU A 111 -27.66 -7.41 32.34
N THR A 112 -28.14 -7.62 33.54
CA THR A 112 -29.00 -8.73 33.95
C THR A 112 -30.44 -8.52 33.47
N ASN A 113 -30.96 -9.52 32.75
CA ASN A 113 -32.37 -9.65 32.41
C ASN A 113 -33.29 -9.57 33.64
N ASN A 114 -34.32 -8.72 33.58
CA ASN A 114 -35.65 -9.14 34.01
C ASN A 114 -36.75 -8.40 33.21
N PRO A 115 -37.89 -9.07 32.92
CA PRO A 115 -38.76 -8.71 31.80
C PRO A 115 -39.96 -7.85 32.20
N GLN A 116 -40.61 -7.34 31.15
CA GLN A 116 -42.05 -7.10 31.00
C GLN A 116 -42.50 -5.63 31.12
N GLU A 117 -42.90 -5.06 29.99
CA GLU A 117 -44.31 -4.70 29.72
C GLU A 117 -44.50 -4.31 28.24
N THR A 118 -45.47 -4.97 27.58
CA THR A 118 -46.10 -4.56 26.32
C THR A 118 -47.11 -3.45 26.64
N PRO A 119 -47.36 -2.47 25.76
CA PRO A 119 -48.47 -2.68 24.82
C PRO A 119 -48.44 -1.93 23.47
N ALA A 120 -49.20 -2.52 22.55
CA ALA A 120 -50.07 -1.91 21.53
C ALA A 120 -49.46 -1.33 20.23
N GLU A 121 -49.89 -1.97 19.14
CA GLU A 121 -49.84 -1.53 17.74
C GLU A 121 -50.55 -0.19 17.52
N SER A 122 -49.91 0.68 16.75
CA SER A 122 -50.57 1.65 15.87
C SER A 122 -49.75 1.75 14.59
N GLU A 123 -50.39 1.43 13.47
CA GLU A 123 -49.91 1.65 12.11
C GLU A 123 -49.80 3.16 11.85
N GLU A 124 -48.60 3.66 11.57
CA GLU A 124 -48.38 4.94 10.91
C GLU A 124 -47.35 4.75 9.79
N GLU A 125 -47.67 5.34 8.64
CA GLU A 125 -46.91 5.32 7.39
C GLU A 125 -45.59 6.10 7.58
N GLU A 126 -44.44 5.45 7.34
CA GLU A 126 -43.13 6.12 7.30
C GLU A 126 -42.95 6.79 5.93
N GLU A 127 -42.98 8.13 5.93
CA GLU A 127 -42.38 8.95 4.87
C GLU A 127 -40.86 8.84 4.98
N GLU A 128 -40.19 8.47 3.88
CA GLU A 128 -38.73 8.49 3.75
C GLU A 128 -38.23 9.95 3.84
N GLU A 129 -37.74 10.37 5.00
CA GLU A 129 -36.85 11.54 5.12
C GLU A 129 -35.43 11.10 4.76
N GLU A 130 -34.86 11.69 3.71
CA GLU A 130 -33.43 11.62 3.40
C GLU A 130 -32.66 12.27 4.56
N GLU A 131 -32.06 11.48 5.45
CA GLU A 131 -31.10 12.00 6.43
C GLU A 131 -29.82 12.46 5.70
N GLU A 132 -29.61 13.79 5.66
CA GLU A 132 -28.27 14.31 5.42
C GLU A 132 -27.33 13.88 6.56
N PRO A 133 -26.06 13.54 6.28
CA PRO A 133 -25.14 13.08 7.32
C PRO A 133 -24.93 14.18 8.37
N SER A 134 -25.28 13.89 9.61
CA SER A 134 -25.17 14.83 10.74
C SER A 134 -23.71 15.15 11.09
N GLU A 135 -23.42 16.40 11.49
CA GLU A 135 -22.12 16.87 12.03
C GLU A 135 -21.64 16.07 13.26
N ASP A 136 -22.52 15.32 13.94
CA ASP A 136 -22.20 14.50 15.12
C ASP A 136 -21.34 13.26 14.79
N THR A 137 -21.29 12.84 13.53
CA THR A 137 -20.47 11.70 13.08
C THR A 137 -18.98 12.06 12.97
N GLU A 138 -18.64 13.30 12.59
CA GLU A 138 -17.24 13.75 12.52
C GLU A 138 -16.58 13.86 13.91
N GLU A 139 -17.32 14.23 14.96
CA GLU A 139 -16.78 14.39 16.32
C GLU A 139 -16.47 13.08 17.05
N LYS A 140 -16.94 11.93 16.56
CA LYS A 140 -16.60 10.59 17.10
C LYS A 140 -15.39 9.95 16.41
N SER A 141 -15.05 10.43 15.20
CA SER A 141 -13.98 9.91 14.33
C SER A 141 -12.56 10.22 14.81
N LYS A 142 -12.42 11.34 15.54
CA LYS A 142 -11.15 11.92 15.97
C LYS A 142 -11.26 12.27 17.44
N ASP A 143 -10.25 11.85 18.16
CA ASP A 143 -9.98 12.27 19.52
C ASP A 143 -8.66 13.04 19.55
N SER A 144 -8.49 13.90 20.54
CA SER A 144 -7.28 14.70 20.66
C SER A 144 -6.96 15.00 22.11
N PHE A 145 -5.68 15.05 22.42
CA PHE A 145 -5.19 15.45 23.73
C PHE A 145 -3.81 16.11 23.59
N THR A 146 -3.39 16.91 24.56
CA THR A 146 -2.01 17.41 24.66
C THR A 146 -1.17 16.59 25.64
N TYR A 147 0.15 16.57 25.42
CA TYR A 147 1.13 16.10 26.39
C TYR A 147 2.15 17.18 26.67
N THR A 148 2.61 17.23 27.91
CA THR A 148 3.63 18.17 28.37
C THR A 148 4.89 17.41 28.73
N THR A 149 6.03 17.85 28.21
CA THR A 149 7.35 17.35 28.60
C THR A 149 8.01 18.31 29.59
N GLU A 150 8.85 17.76 30.47
CA GLU A 150 9.84 18.49 31.25
C GLU A 150 11.22 18.17 30.68
N ILE A 151 11.96 19.21 30.29
CA ILE A 151 13.28 19.13 29.66
C ILE A 151 14.30 19.70 30.63
N GLU A 152 15.28 18.89 31.03
CA GLU A 152 16.40 19.34 31.87
C GLU A 152 17.54 19.92 31.01
N GLN A 153 17.76 21.22 31.13
CA GLN A 153 18.83 21.95 30.46
C GLN A 153 20.22 21.61 31.05
N GLU A 154 21.31 21.94 30.34
CA GLU A 154 22.67 21.68 30.81
C GLU A 154 23.01 22.37 32.15
N ASP A 155 22.33 23.46 32.49
CA ASP A 155 22.49 24.19 33.75
C ASP A 155 21.62 23.64 34.90
N GLY A 156 20.88 22.55 34.66
CA GLY A 156 19.97 21.90 35.60
C GLY A 156 18.61 22.59 35.74
N LYS A 157 18.33 23.63 34.93
CA LYS A 157 17.01 24.26 34.87
C LYS A 157 16.04 23.34 34.12
N LYS A 158 14.81 23.23 34.63
CA LYS A 158 13.72 22.47 34.02
C LYS A 158 12.77 23.41 33.30
N GLU A 159 12.49 23.13 32.04
CA GLU A 159 11.52 23.86 31.22
C GLU A 159 10.46 22.90 30.73
N THR A 160 9.25 23.40 30.53
CA THR A 160 8.12 22.60 30.05
C THR A 160 7.68 23.03 28.67
N GLU A 161 7.39 22.06 27.82
CA GLU A 161 6.84 22.29 26.48
C GLU A 161 5.65 21.36 26.25
N GLU A 162 4.66 21.83 25.50
CA GLU A 162 3.42 21.11 25.22
C GLU A 162 3.29 20.86 23.71
N ALA A 163 2.82 19.67 23.35
CA ALA A 163 2.42 19.32 21.99
C ALA A 163 1.08 18.59 22.00
N SER A 164 0.43 18.53 20.83
CA SER A 164 -0.87 17.88 20.66
C SER A 164 -0.74 16.55 19.93
N VAL A 165 -1.60 15.61 20.32
CA VAL A 165 -1.77 14.31 19.68
C VAL A 165 -3.19 14.24 19.13
N ILE A 166 -3.31 13.87 17.86
CA ILE A 166 -4.58 13.51 17.25
C ILE A 166 -4.63 11.99 17.12
N VAL A 167 -5.66 11.38 17.71
CA VAL A 167 -5.94 9.95 17.60
C VAL A 167 -7.20 9.79 16.76
N SER A 168 -7.06 9.26 15.54
CA SER A 168 -8.21 8.93 14.70
C SER A 168 -8.55 7.44 14.82
N ASN A 169 -9.82 7.14 14.99
CA ASN A 169 -10.34 5.78 14.93
C ASN A 169 -10.49 5.34 13.47
N ASP A 170 -9.97 4.16 13.12
CA ASP A 170 -10.19 3.51 11.82
C ASP A 170 -11.57 2.83 11.74
N PHE A 171 -12.51 3.18 12.63
CA PHE A 171 -13.89 2.69 12.61
C PHE A 171 -14.77 3.40 11.57
N ASP A 172 -14.36 4.55 11.05
CA ASP A 172 -15.25 5.34 10.20
C ASP A 172 -15.19 4.94 8.72
N GLU A 173 -14.16 4.21 8.30
CA GLU A 173 -14.08 3.72 6.93
C GLU A 173 -13.76 2.22 6.91
N LEU A 174 -14.80 1.43 6.67
CA LEU A 174 -14.70 -0.02 6.53
C LEU A 174 -13.70 -0.38 5.43
N LYS A 175 -12.65 -1.12 5.79
CA LYS A 175 -11.62 -1.58 4.85
C LYS A 175 -12.23 -2.41 3.71
N ALA A 176 -11.48 -2.56 2.64
CA ALA A 176 -11.82 -3.42 1.50
C ALA A 176 -11.96 -4.89 1.94
N PHE A 177 -11.12 -5.29 2.89
CA PHE A 177 -11.12 -6.56 3.61
C PHE A 177 -10.20 -6.39 4.85
N PRO A 178 -10.30 -7.24 5.89
CA PRO A 178 -9.61 -7.03 7.17
C PRO A 178 -8.09 -6.80 7.04
N THR A 179 -7.44 -7.51 6.13
CA THR A 179 -5.98 -7.45 5.90
C THR A 179 -5.57 -6.44 4.81
N ALA A 180 -6.45 -5.52 4.40
CA ALA A 180 -6.14 -4.48 3.43
C ALA A 180 -5.23 -3.40 4.02
N GLU A 181 -4.16 -3.05 3.31
CA GLU A 181 -3.13 -2.10 3.74
C GLU A 181 -2.92 -0.99 2.69
N GLY A 182 -2.18 0.05 3.08
CA GLY A 182 -1.80 1.14 2.18
C GLY A 182 -2.97 2.04 1.79
N PHE A 183 -2.77 2.85 0.76
CA PHE A 183 -3.75 3.84 0.32
C PHE A 183 -5.06 3.22 -0.18
N GLY A 184 -4.99 2.12 -0.94
CA GLY A 184 -6.18 1.44 -1.46
C GLY A 184 -7.03 0.70 -0.42
N LYS A 185 -6.69 0.74 0.87
CA LYS A 185 -7.28 -0.13 1.90
C LYS A 185 -8.78 0.08 2.14
N TYR A 186 -9.36 1.21 1.74
CA TYR A 186 -10.79 1.52 1.89
C TYR A 186 -11.60 1.36 0.60
N THR A 187 -11.01 0.78 -0.45
CA THR A 187 -11.74 0.51 -1.70
C THR A 187 -12.96 -0.36 -1.39
N THR A 188 -14.16 0.03 -1.85
CA THR A 188 -15.40 -0.72 -1.56
C THR A 188 -15.71 -1.78 -2.62
N GLY A 189 -15.16 -1.63 -3.82
CA GLY A 189 -15.32 -2.57 -4.92
C GLY A 189 -16.79 -2.79 -5.26
N GLY A 190 -17.23 -4.05 -5.12
CA GLY A 190 -18.59 -4.52 -5.41
C GLY A 190 -19.54 -4.61 -4.21
N ARG A 191 -19.13 -4.15 -3.01
CA ARG A 191 -19.91 -4.24 -1.76
C ARG A 191 -21.36 -3.80 -1.95
N GLY A 192 -22.31 -4.61 -1.46
CA GLY A 192 -23.75 -4.36 -1.59
C GLY A 192 -24.32 -4.47 -3.02
N GLY A 193 -23.48 -4.82 -3.99
CA GLY A 193 -23.84 -4.95 -5.40
C GLY A 193 -24.53 -6.28 -5.73
N VAL A 194 -24.62 -6.55 -7.04
CA VAL A 194 -25.14 -7.85 -7.54
C VAL A 194 -24.03 -8.90 -7.56
N VAL A 195 -24.39 -10.17 -7.44
CA VAL A 195 -23.46 -11.27 -7.70
C VAL A 195 -23.48 -11.64 -9.18
N VAL A 196 -22.30 -11.72 -9.79
CA VAL A 196 -22.14 -12.13 -11.19
C VAL A 196 -21.25 -13.37 -11.26
N LYS A 197 -21.84 -14.49 -11.68
CA LYS A 197 -21.16 -15.79 -11.77
C LYS A 197 -20.52 -15.97 -13.15
N VAL A 198 -19.21 -16.24 -13.16
CA VAL A 198 -18.50 -16.78 -14.32
C VAL A 198 -18.77 -18.27 -14.42
N THR A 199 -19.49 -18.69 -15.46
CA THR A 199 -20.00 -20.06 -15.64
C THR A 199 -19.35 -20.79 -16.81
N ASN A 200 -18.48 -20.13 -17.57
CA ASN A 200 -17.73 -20.74 -18.65
C ASN A 200 -16.38 -20.05 -18.90
N LEU A 201 -15.47 -20.76 -19.56
CA LEU A 201 -14.11 -20.29 -19.87
C LEU A 201 -14.00 -19.62 -21.25
N ASN A 202 -15.12 -19.28 -21.89
CA ASN A 202 -15.09 -18.62 -23.20
C ASN A 202 -14.52 -17.21 -23.08
N LEU A 203 -13.93 -16.69 -24.17
CA LEU A 203 -13.35 -15.35 -24.19
C LEU A 203 -14.41 -14.22 -24.16
N SER A 204 -15.66 -14.52 -24.50
CA SER A 204 -16.75 -13.54 -24.55
C SER A 204 -18.11 -14.23 -24.55
N GLY A 205 -19.16 -13.42 -24.40
CA GLY A 205 -20.55 -13.85 -24.39
C GLY A 205 -21.06 -14.17 -22.97
N PRO A 206 -22.37 -14.42 -22.84
CA PRO A 206 -23.01 -14.60 -21.53
C PRO A 206 -22.29 -15.60 -20.63
N GLY A 207 -22.05 -15.19 -19.38
CA GLY A 207 -21.41 -16.05 -18.36
C GLY A 207 -19.90 -16.22 -18.49
N SER A 208 -19.26 -15.52 -19.43
CA SER A 208 -17.79 -15.44 -19.51
C SER A 208 -17.25 -14.42 -18.50
N LEU A 209 -15.96 -14.53 -18.16
CA LEU A 209 -15.29 -13.51 -17.34
C LEU A 209 -15.35 -12.11 -17.97
N ARG A 210 -15.22 -12.03 -19.29
CA ARG A 210 -15.28 -10.74 -19.99
C ARG A 210 -16.65 -10.08 -19.86
N ASP A 211 -17.72 -10.87 -19.97
CA ASP A 211 -19.10 -10.40 -19.75
C ASP A 211 -19.28 -9.85 -18.32
N ALA A 212 -18.77 -10.56 -17.31
CA ALA A 212 -18.81 -10.10 -15.92
C ALA A 212 -18.00 -8.81 -15.67
N LEU A 213 -16.82 -8.69 -16.29
CA LEU A 213 -15.97 -7.50 -16.20
C LEU A 213 -16.53 -6.29 -16.96
N GLU A 214 -17.39 -6.50 -17.95
CA GLU A 214 -18.03 -5.42 -18.71
C GLU A 214 -19.40 -4.99 -18.12
N ASP A 215 -20.00 -5.78 -17.21
CA ASP A 215 -21.25 -5.43 -16.50
C ASP A 215 -21.14 -4.05 -15.81
N PRO A 216 -22.08 -3.12 -16.08
CA PRO A 216 -22.01 -1.75 -15.54
C PRO A 216 -22.50 -1.62 -14.10
N ARG A 217 -23.17 -2.64 -13.54
CA ARG A 217 -23.69 -2.59 -12.17
C ARG A 217 -22.54 -2.75 -11.16
N PRO A 218 -22.63 -2.18 -9.94
CA PRO A 218 -21.75 -2.61 -8.84
C PRO A 218 -21.89 -4.11 -8.65
N ARG A 219 -20.78 -4.86 -8.67
CA ARG A 219 -20.85 -6.32 -8.58
C ARG A 219 -19.70 -7.01 -7.89
N THR A 220 -20.00 -8.16 -7.29
CA THR A 220 -19.00 -9.15 -6.89
C THR A 220 -18.99 -10.27 -7.93
N ILE A 221 -17.83 -10.47 -8.55
CA ILE A 221 -17.59 -11.47 -9.59
C ILE A 221 -17.00 -12.72 -8.95
N ILE A 222 -17.72 -13.83 -9.09
CA ILE A 222 -17.34 -15.15 -8.55
C ILE A 222 -17.28 -16.20 -9.66
N PHE A 223 -16.66 -17.34 -9.40
CA PHE A 223 -16.40 -18.38 -10.39
C PHE A 223 -17.09 -19.70 -10.04
N ASP A 224 -18.01 -20.15 -10.90
CA ASP A 224 -18.59 -21.49 -10.84
C ASP A 224 -17.75 -22.52 -11.59
N VAL A 225 -16.78 -22.06 -12.39
CA VAL A 225 -15.88 -22.91 -13.19
C VAL A 225 -14.42 -22.66 -12.86
N ALA A 226 -13.62 -23.69 -13.05
CA ALA A 226 -12.18 -23.65 -12.88
C ALA A 226 -11.46 -23.99 -14.19
N GLY A 227 -10.22 -23.53 -14.32
CA GLY A 227 -9.35 -23.80 -15.46
C GLY A 227 -8.83 -22.52 -16.12
N THR A 228 -8.35 -22.66 -17.36
CA THR A 228 -7.69 -21.57 -18.08
C THR A 228 -8.63 -20.89 -19.08
N ILE A 229 -8.83 -19.57 -18.92
CA ILE A 229 -9.36 -18.68 -19.95
C ILE A 229 -8.20 -18.29 -20.85
N ARG A 230 -8.18 -18.81 -22.10
CA ARG A 230 -7.02 -18.73 -22.99
C ARG A 230 -7.24 -17.81 -24.18
N GLY A 231 -6.56 -16.68 -24.17
CA GLY A 231 -6.44 -15.79 -25.33
C GLY A 231 -5.56 -16.37 -26.43
N SER A 232 -5.59 -15.72 -27.59
CA SER A 232 -4.89 -16.17 -28.81
C SER A 232 -3.36 -16.08 -28.72
N GLY A 233 -2.80 -15.31 -27.78
CA GLY A 233 -1.36 -15.01 -27.71
C GLY A 233 -0.87 -14.07 -28.82
N SER A 234 -1.79 -13.44 -29.55
CA SER A 234 -1.51 -12.54 -30.69
C SER A 234 -1.90 -11.08 -30.41
N GLY A 235 -1.72 -10.63 -29.16
CA GLY A 235 -2.03 -9.25 -28.77
C GLY A 235 -3.43 -9.02 -28.22
N GLU A 236 -4.02 -9.99 -27.50
CA GLU A 236 -5.35 -9.84 -26.90
C GLU A 236 -5.30 -8.87 -25.70
N GLU A 237 -6.01 -7.75 -25.79
CA GLU A 237 -6.09 -6.73 -24.74
C GLU A 237 -7.56 -6.45 -24.38
N TRP A 238 -7.90 -6.55 -23.10
CA TRP A 238 -9.24 -6.29 -22.58
C TRP A 238 -9.27 -4.96 -21.84
N TYR A 239 -9.94 -3.97 -22.44
CA TYR A 239 -10.17 -2.68 -21.81
C TYR A 239 -11.39 -2.75 -20.89
N ILE A 240 -11.15 -2.85 -19.59
CA ILE A 240 -12.20 -2.96 -18.57
C ILE A 240 -12.63 -1.56 -18.15
N LYS A 241 -13.77 -1.09 -18.67
CA LYS A 241 -14.25 0.29 -18.48
C LYS A 241 -15.24 0.44 -17.33
N SER A 242 -15.88 -0.65 -16.91
CA SER A 242 -16.89 -0.67 -15.85
C SER A 242 -16.22 -0.96 -14.50
N GLY A 243 -16.16 0.05 -13.62
CA GLY A 243 -15.62 -0.03 -12.25
C GLY A 243 -16.66 -0.53 -11.24
N ASN A 244 -16.43 -0.30 -9.95
CA ASN A 244 -17.28 -0.78 -8.83
C ASN A 244 -17.42 -2.31 -8.83
N PHE A 245 -16.29 -3.02 -8.79
CA PHE A 245 -16.33 -4.47 -8.62
C PHE A 245 -15.30 -5.04 -7.68
N THR A 246 -15.70 -6.16 -7.10
CA THR A 246 -14.82 -7.11 -6.44
C THR A 246 -14.73 -8.35 -7.32
N ILE A 247 -13.53 -8.87 -7.54
CA ILE A 247 -13.33 -10.18 -8.17
C ILE A 247 -12.38 -11.01 -7.30
N ASP A 248 -12.78 -12.23 -6.97
CA ASP A 248 -11.99 -13.12 -6.14
C ASP A 248 -11.85 -14.51 -6.78
N GLY A 249 -10.63 -14.86 -7.17
CA GLY A 249 -10.31 -16.14 -7.79
C GLY A 249 -10.43 -17.35 -6.85
N LEU A 250 -10.47 -17.19 -5.52
CA LEU A 250 -10.66 -18.31 -4.59
C LEU A 250 -12.07 -18.90 -4.63
N THR A 251 -13.04 -18.19 -5.22
CA THR A 251 -14.39 -18.71 -5.41
C THR A 251 -14.42 -19.86 -6.44
N ALA A 252 -13.45 -19.91 -7.35
CA ALA A 252 -13.35 -20.96 -8.35
C ALA A 252 -13.19 -22.35 -7.70
N PRO A 253 -13.82 -23.40 -8.26
CA PRO A 253 -13.65 -24.77 -7.78
C PRO A 253 -12.22 -25.30 -7.97
N GLY A 254 -11.90 -26.41 -7.30
CA GLY A 254 -10.69 -27.19 -7.55
C GLY A 254 -9.42 -26.34 -7.49
N GLU A 255 -8.62 -26.42 -8.54
CA GLU A 255 -7.32 -25.78 -8.67
C GLU A 255 -7.41 -24.30 -9.08
N GLY A 256 -8.61 -23.73 -9.22
CA GLY A 256 -8.83 -22.29 -9.40
C GLY A 256 -8.93 -21.81 -10.86
N ILE A 257 -8.78 -20.50 -11.06
CA ILE A 257 -8.90 -19.83 -12.36
C ILE A 257 -7.55 -19.25 -12.83
N GLU A 258 -7.25 -19.44 -14.11
CA GLU A 258 -6.09 -18.83 -14.78
C GLU A 258 -6.53 -18.03 -16.01
N ILE A 259 -5.95 -16.84 -16.18
CA ILE A 259 -6.12 -15.98 -17.35
C ILE A 259 -4.82 -16.00 -18.14
N GLN A 260 -4.84 -16.55 -19.34
CA GLN A 260 -3.65 -16.74 -20.15
C GLN A 260 -3.73 -15.93 -21.45
N ASN A 261 -2.61 -15.30 -21.82
CA ASN A 261 -2.44 -14.61 -23.09
C ASN A 261 -3.46 -13.50 -23.36
N ILE A 262 -3.91 -12.86 -22.29
CA ILE A 262 -4.83 -11.73 -22.27
C ILE A 262 -4.18 -10.66 -21.40
N SER A 263 -4.05 -9.44 -21.93
CA SER A 263 -3.67 -8.28 -21.13
C SER A 263 -4.91 -7.60 -20.58
N ILE A 264 -5.03 -7.53 -19.26
CA ILE A 264 -6.12 -6.78 -18.63
C ILE A 264 -5.70 -5.32 -18.53
N ILE A 265 -6.43 -4.43 -19.20
CA ILE A 265 -6.23 -2.99 -19.16
C ILE A 265 -7.38 -2.36 -18.37
N LEU A 266 -7.14 -2.13 -17.08
CA LEU A 266 -8.12 -1.56 -16.17
C LEU A 266 -8.27 -0.05 -16.39
N THR A 267 -9.46 0.28 -16.88
CA THR A 267 -10.07 1.58 -17.23
C THR A 267 -10.51 2.50 -16.11
N ALA A 268 -10.78 1.88 -14.96
CA ALA A 268 -11.92 2.22 -14.12
C ALA A 268 -11.53 2.24 -12.63
N SER A 269 -12.32 2.97 -11.84
CA SER A 269 -12.11 3.20 -10.40
C SER A 269 -12.95 2.28 -9.53
N ASN A 270 -12.63 2.23 -8.24
CA ASN A 270 -13.31 1.42 -7.23
C ASN A 270 -13.30 -0.08 -7.55
N VAL A 271 -12.11 -0.68 -7.48
CA VAL A 271 -11.89 -2.08 -7.90
C VAL A 271 -11.07 -2.85 -6.88
N ILE A 272 -11.59 -4.01 -6.48
CA ILE A 272 -10.89 -5.02 -5.68
C ILE A 272 -10.61 -6.22 -6.58
N MET A 273 -9.33 -6.58 -6.77
CA MET A 273 -8.92 -7.79 -7.48
C MET A 273 -8.11 -8.70 -6.57
N ARG A 274 -8.60 -9.91 -6.30
CA ARG A 274 -7.96 -10.86 -5.39
C ARG A 274 -7.74 -12.23 -6.01
N ASN A 275 -6.64 -12.87 -5.65
CA ASN A 275 -6.41 -14.30 -5.86
C ASN A 275 -6.51 -14.77 -7.33
N LEU A 276 -6.15 -13.90 -8.29
CA LEU A 276 -6.17 -14.23 -9.72
C LEU A 276 -4.78 -14.68 -10.20
N ARG A 277 -4.75 -15.70 -11.08
CA ARG A 277 -3.55 -16.08 -11.82
C ARG A 277 -3.60 -15.53 -13.22
N ILE A 278 -2.66 -14.65 -13.57
CA ILE A 278 -2.56 -14.03 -14.89
C ILE A 278 -1.21 -14.35 -15.52
N ARG A 279 -1.24 -14.92 -16.73
CA ARG A 279 -0.10 -15.41 -17.50
C ARG A 279 -0.09 -14.68 -18.86
N GLY A 280 0.37 -13.42 -18.87
CA GLY A 280 0.06 -12.45 -19.92
C GLY A 280 0.67 -12.71 -21.30
N GLY A 281 1.84 -13.34 -21.39
CA GLY A 281 2.58 -13.48 -22.65
C GLY A 281 3.21 -14.85 -22.88
N PHE A 282 2.56 -15.91 -22.40
CA PHE A 282 2.99 -17.28 -22.62
C PHE A 282 3.00 -17.65 -24.12
N GLY A 283 4.19 -17.93 -24.67
CA GLY A 283 4.37 -18.26 -26.09
C GLY A 283 4.06 -17.10 -27.05
N SER A 284 3.83 -15.90 -26.53
CA SER A 284 3.51 -14.72 -27.33
C SER A 284 4.75 -14.19 -28.04
N SER A 285 4.54 -13.51 -29.17
CA SER A 285 5.55 -12.67 -29.85
C SER A 285 5.18 -11.18 -29.87
N THR A 286 4.10 -10.80 -29.18
CA THR A 286 3.56 -9.45 -29.09
C THR A 286 3.67 -8.88 -27.70
N ASP A 287 3.88 -7.57 -27.58
CA ASP A 287 3.94 -6.87 -26.29
C ASP A 287 2.63 -7.08 -25.52
N LEU A 288 2.72 -7.87 -24.46
CA LEU A 288 1.61 -8.21 -23.58
C LEU A 288 2.06 -8.07 -22.14
N LYS A 289 1.23 -7.37 -21.38
CA LYS A 289 1.33 -7.22 -19.92
C LYS A 289 0.31 -8.14 -19.27
N CYS A 290 0.49 -8.50 -18.00
CA CYS A 290 -0.59 -9.21 -17.30
C CYS A 290 -1.69 -8.21 -16.92
N LEU A 291 -1.32 -7.18 -16.15
CA LEU A 291 -2.22 -6.14 -15.68
C LEU A 291 -1.67 -4.74 -15.97
N ARG A 292 -2.49 -3.88 -16.57
CA ARG A 292 -2.18 -2.46 -16.73
C ARG A 292 -3.33 -1.63 -16.18
N ILE A 293 -3.02 -0.75 -15.23
CA ILE A 293 -3.98 0.22 -14.70
C ILE A 293 -3.58 1.60 -15.22
N ARG A 294 -4.43 2.24 -16.03
CA ARG A 294 -4.07 3.52 -16.66
C ARG A 294 -5.25 4.44 -16.94
N ASP A 295 -5.05 5.72 -16.67
CA ASP A 295 -5.93 6.85 -16.97
C ASP A 295 -6.15 7.15 -18.47
N VAL A 296 -6.74 6.21 -19.21
CA VAL A 296 -7.04 6.40 -20.64
C VAL A 296 -8.22 7.36 -20.84
N TYR A 297 -9.22 7.31 -19.96
CA TYR A 297 -10.49 8.03 -20.12
C TYR A 297 -10.76 9.06 -19.00
N GLY A 298 -9.80 9.27 -18.10
CA GLY A 298 -9.93 10.14 -16.94
C GLY A 298 -9.11 9.61 -15.76
N PRO A 299 -9.02 10.37 -14.65
CA PRO A 299 -8.33 9.93 -13.44
C PRO A 299 -8.90 8.60 -12.92
N ILE A 300 -8.02 7.69 -12.52
CA ILE A 300 -8.40 6.40 -11.93
C ILE A 300 -8.02 6.40 -10.47
N LYS A 301 -8.93 5.95 -9.60
CA LYS A 301 -8.70 5.87 -8.16
C LYS A 301 -9.37 4.70 -7.46
N ASP A 302 -8.96 4.49 -6.21
CA ASP A 302 -9.59 3.55 -5.27
C ASP A 302 -9.49 2.12 -5.79
N ILE A 303 -8.29 1.56 -5.76
CA ILE A 303 -8.03 0.21 -6.27
C ILE A 303 -7.13 -0.55 -5.30
N ILE A 304 -7.50 -1.79 -5.01
CA ILE A 304 -6.63 -2.74 -4.33
C ILE A 304 -6.49 -4.02 -5.13
N VAL A 305 -5.25 -4.44 -5.34
CA VAL A 305 -4.90 -5.71 -5.95
C VAL A 305 -4.14 -6.52 -4.91
N ASP A 306 -4.72 -7.64 -4.49
CA ASP A 306 -4.21 -8.49 -3.41
C ASP A 306 -3.99 -9.92 -3.91
N ARG A 307 -2.89 -10.54 -3.47
CA ARG A 307 -2.68 -12.00 -3.68
C ARG A 307 -2.83 -12.46 -5.15
N CYS A 308 -2.48 -11.62 -6.12
CA CYS A 308 -2.53 -11.98 -7.54
C CYS A 308 -1.16 -12.44 -8.04
N ASP A 309 -1.17 -13.35 -9.01
CA ASP A 309 0.04 -13.85 -9.64
C ASP A 309 0.16 -13.33 -11.06
N PHE A 310 1.25 -12.63 -11.35
CA PHE A 310 1.56 -12.08 -12.66
C PHE A 310 2.82 -12.72 -13.21
N TYR A 311 2.68 -13.47 -14.30
CA TYR A 311 3.81 -14.14 -14.93
C TYR A 311 3.84 -13.97 -16.43
N TYR A 312 5.05 -14.12 -16.98
CA TYR A 312 5.28 -14.22 -18.42
C TYR A 312 4.80 -13.00 -19.20
N GLY A 313 4.60 -11.86 -18.55
CA GLY A 313 4.48 -10.57 -19.22
C GLY A 313 5.70 -10.39 -20.11
N THR A 314 5.48 -10.08 -21.37
CA THR A 314 6.59 -9.90 -22.31
C THR A 314 7.12 -8.48 -22.28
N ASP A 315 6.34 -7.55 -21.73
CA ASP A 315 6.81 -6.26 -21.22
C ASP A 315 6.73 -6.29 -19.68
N GLU A 316 6.01 -5.39 -19.01
CA GLU A 316 5.76 -5.55 -17.57
C GLU A 316 4.78 -6.68 -17.25
N ASN A 317 5.03 -7.41 -16.16
CA ASN A 317 3.99 -8.22 -15.54
C ASN A 317 2.85 -7.30 -15.09
N PHE A 318 3.14 -6.19 -14.39
CA PHE A 318 2.13 -5.17 -14.16
C PHE A 318 2.64 -3.72 -14.24
N ALA A 319 1.76 -2.79 -14.63
CA ALA A 319 2.12 -1.38 -14.75
C ALA A 319 0.99 -0.44 -14.32
N LEU A 320 1.36 0.66 -13.66
CA LEU A 320 0.45 1.70 -13.18
C LEU A 320 0.76 3.04 -13.87
N THR A 321 -0.25 3.83 -14.24
CA THR A 321 -0.05 5.20 -14.76
C THR A 321 -1.30 6.07 -14.57
N GLY A 322 -1.14 7.26 -14.02
CA GLY A 322 -2.22 8.20 -13.75
C GLY A 322 -3.23 7.70 -12.71
N VAL A 323 -2.72 7.04 -11.68
CA VAL A 323 -3.53 6.43 -10.62
C VAL A 323 -3.49 7.24 -9.33
N ASN A 324 -4.54 7.17 -8.55
CA ASN A 324 -4.62 7.75 -7.20
C ASN A 324 -5.19 6.72 -6.22
N ASN A 325 -4.75 6.69 -4.97
CA ASN A 325 -5.33 5.83 -3.95
C ASN A 325 -5.32 4.34 -4.34
N ILE A 326 -4.13 3.80 -4.59
CA ILE A 326 -3.94 2.41 -5.05
C ILE A 326 -3.04 1.64 -4.08
N THR A 327 -3.42 0.40 -3.80
CA THR A 327 -2.54 -0.61 -3.21
C THR A 327 -2.34 -1.81 -4.13
N ILE A 328 -1.09 -2.22 -4.35
CA ILE A 328 -0.74 -3.56 -4.85
C ILE A 328 -0.05 -4.30 -3.71
N GLN A 329 -0.68 -5.34 -3.17
CA GLN A 329 -0.17 -6.06 -2.00
C GLN A 329 -0.15 -7.58 -2.16
N ARG A 330 0.84 -8.22 -1.51
CA ARG A 330 0.98 -9.69 -1.44
C ARG A 330 0.91 -10.41 -2.80
N CYS A 331 1.20 -9.72 -3.89
CA CYS A 331 1.20 -10.30 -5.23
C CYS A 331 2.56 -10.95 -5.55
N ILE A 332 2.56 -11.86 -6.50
CA ILE A 332 3.78 -12.40 -7.11
C ILE A 332 3.93 -11.84 -8.52
N SER A 333 5.13 -11.36 -8.84
CA SER A 333 5.55 -11.01 -10.19
C SER A 333 6.76 -11.85 -10.57
N GLY A 334 6.54 -12.87 -11.41
CA GLY A 334 7.57 -13.84 -11.74
C GLY A 334 7.83 -14.00 -13.24
N HIS A 335 9.06 -14.39 -13.59
CA HIS A 335 9.43 -14.78 -14.96
C HIS A 335 8.94 -13.83 -16.09
N GLY A 336 8.89 -12.54 -15.84
CA GLY A 336 8.52 -11.53 -16.83
C GLY A 336 9.71 -10.95 -17.60
N GLY A 337 9.42 -10.27 -18.70
CA GLY A 337 10.32 -9.29 -19.31
C GLY A 337 10.73 -8.26 -18.28
N TYR A 338 9.74 -7.59 -17.70
CA TYR A 338 9.89 -6.63 -16.61
C TYR A 338 8.94 -6.98 -15.47
N GLY A 339 9.36 -6.80 -14.22
CA GLY A 339 8.50 -7.06 -13.06
C GLY A 339 7.35 -6.05 -13.00
N SER A 340 7.65 -4.79 -12.71
CA SER A 340 6.64 -3.74 -12.68
C SER A 340 7.16 -2.35 -13.01
N LEU A 341 6.26 -1.54 -13.54
CA LEU A 341 6.49 -0.12 -13.83
C LEU A 341 5.44 0.73 -13.11
N ILE A 342 5.87 1.39 -12.04
CA ILE A 342 5.04 2.28 -11.23
C ILE A 342 5.19 3.69 -11.77
N GLY A 343 4.25 4.05 -12.65
CA GLY A 343 4.31 5.29 -13.40
C GLY A 343 3.84 6.53 -12.64
N ARG A 344 3.34 7.53 -13.37
CA ARG A 344 2.67 8.70 -12.77
C ARG A 344 1.57 8.22 -11.81
N GLY A 345 1.48 8.79 -10.62
CA GLY A 345 0.40 8.49 -9.69
C GLY A 345 0.59 9.19 -8.36
N THR A 346 -0.46 9.17 -7.55
CA THR A 346 -0.53 9.76 -6.22
C THR A 346 -1.00 8.69 -5.23
N SER A 347 -0.57 8.75 -3.96
CA SER A 347 -1.09 7.84 -2.93
C SER A 347 -1.06 6.37 -3.38
N THR A 348 0.14 5.89 -3.71
CA THR A 348 0.34 4.53 -4.25
C THR A 348 1.18 3.69 -3.29
N SER A 349 0.65 2.56 -2.85
CA SER A 349 1.33 1.60 -1.99
C SER A 349 1.69 0.32 -2.74
N ILE A 350 2.95 -0.10 -2.64
CA ILE A 350 3.44 -1.38 -3.14
C ILE A 350 3.98 -2.16 -1.96
N ILE A 351 3.20 -3.13 -1.46
CA ILE A 351 3.40 -3.70 -0.12
C ILE A 351 3.55 -5.22 -0.17
N LYS A 352 4.57 -5.79 0.48
CA LYS A 352 4.67 -7.25 0.68
C LYS A 352 4.62 -8.09 -0.61
N ASN A 353 5.01 -7.53 -1.76
CA ASN A 353 5.02 -8.27 -3.02
C ASN A 353 6.32 -9.05 -3.19
N TYR A 354 6.26 -10.13 -3.96
CA TYR A 354 7.43 -10.89 -4.36
C TYR A 354 7.72 -10.75 -5.85
N TYR A 355 8.91 -10.26 -6.17
CA TYR A 355 9.42 -10.18 -7.54
C TYR A 355 10.50 -11.25 -7.74
N GLY A 356 10.28 -12.23 -8.60
CA GLY A 356 11.23 -13.32 -8.81
C GLY A 356 11.59 -13.55 -10.26
N LEU A 357 12.89 -13.62 -10.58
CA LEU A 357 13.38 -14.08 -11.89
C LEU A 357 12.79 -13.31 -13.10
N ASN A 358 12.38 -12.04 -12.95
CA ASN A 358 12.11 -11.16 -14.09
C ASN A 358 13.44 -10.60 -14.63
N ASN A 359 13.50 -10.20 -15.92
CA ASN A 359 14.76 -9.72 -16.48
C ASN A 359 15.20 -8.36 -15.91
N SER A 360 14.27 -7.48 -15.52
CA SER A 360 14.54 -6.20 -14.83
C SER A 360 13.27 -5.62 -14.19
N ARG A 361 13.36 -4.40 -13.63
CA ARG A 361 12.25 -3.64 -13.02
C ARG A 361 11.54 -4.40 -11.90
N ASN A 362 12.28 -4.77 -10.85
CA ASN A 362 11.79 -5.59 -9.75
C ASN A 362 11.72 -4.83 -8.42
N LEU A 363 11.17 -3.64 -8.28
CA LEU A 363 10.30 -2.86 -9.16
C LEU A 363 11.01 -1.65 -9.80
N ALA A 364 10.39 -1.03 -10.80
CA ALA A 364 10.80 0.29 -11.29
C ALA A 364 9.73 1.34 -10.96
N ASN A 365 10.12 2.32 -10.16
CA ASN A 365 9.34 3.52 -9.92
C ASN A 365 9.81 4.60 -10.92
N SER A 366 8.97 5.06 -11.86
CA SER A 366 9.41 5.97 -12.94
C SER A 366 8.34 7.01 -13.34
N TYR A 367 8.77 8.12 -13.95
CA TYR A 367 8.00 9.20 -14.62
C TYR A 367 7.61 10.48 -13.84
N ARG A 368 7.92 11.61 -14.49
CA ARG A 368 7.64 13.03 -14.18
C ARG A 368 6.44 13.36 -13.28
N ASN A 369 6.68 14.41 -12.50
CA ASN A 369 5.73 15.48 -12.16
C ASN A 369 4.58 15.05 -11.24
N SER A 370 4.93 14.47 -10.10
CA SER A 370 4.01 14.39 -8.98
C SER A 370 4.74 14.89 -7.74
N THR A 371 4.31 16.03 -7.22
CA THR A 371 4.49 16.49 -5.84
C THR A 371 3.97 15.49 -4.78
N VAL A 372 3.87 14.20 -5.10
CA VAL A 372 2.94 13.25 -4.48
C VAL A 372 3.55 11.87 -4.30
N GLY A 373 3.13 11.24 -3.20
CA GLY A 373 3.79 10.15 -2.51
C GLY A 373 3.53 8.74 -2.99
N LYS A 374 4.59 7.94 -2.98
CA LYS A 374 4.54 6.48 -3.15
C LYS A 374 5.20 5.80 -1.96
N GLU A 375 4.65 4.71 -1.47
CA GLU A 375 5.29 3.88 -0.46
C GLU A 375 5.58 2.48 -1.01
N VAL A 376 6.80 2.01 -0.77
CA VAL A 376 7.31 0.72 -1.19
C VAL A 376 7.81 0.01 0.04
N ILE A 377 6.97 -0.87 0.60
CA ILE A 377 7.17 -1.39 1.95
C ILE A 377 7.20 -2.92 1.93
N ASN A 378 8.24 -3.48 2.56
CA ASN A 378 8.41 -4.92 2.80
C ASN A 378 8.30 -5.81 1.55
N ASN A 379 8.76 -5.37 0.39
CA ASN A 379 8.79 -6.22 -0.80
C ASN A 379 10.04 -7.10 -0.82
N VAL A 380 9.92 -8.30 -1.39
CA VAL A 380 11.05 -9.21 -1.65
C VAL A 380 11.35 -9.23 -3.14
N SER A 381 12.62 -9.13 -3.52
CA SER A 381 13.02 -9.15 -4.91
C SER A 381 14.24 -10.05 -5.15
N TYR A 382 14.12 -10.96 -6.11
CA TYR A 382 15.05 -12.05 -6.36
C TYR A 382 15.58 -12.05 -7.79
N ASN A 383 16.90 -12.19 -7.92
CA ASN A 383 17.62 -12.22 -9.19
C ASN A 383 17.42 -10.95 -10.01
N GLN A 384 17.74 -9.85 -9.35
CA GLN A 384 17.64 -8.51 -9.90
C GLN A 384 18.92 -8.23 -10.69
N TYR A 385 18.83 -8.16 -12.03
CA TYR A 385 19.97 -7.73 -12.85
C TYR A 385 20.31 -6.25 -12.57
N TRP A 386 19.28 -5.45 -12.34
CA TRP A 386 19.32 -4.13 -11.72
C TRP A 386 18.61 -4.25 -10.35
N SER A 387 19.02 -3.50 -9.33
CA SER A 387 18.36 -3.50 -8.01
C SER A 387 16.88 -3.09 -8.06
N LEU A 388 16.21 -2.85 -6.91
CA LEU A 388 15.02 -2.00 -6.91
C LEU A 388 15.39 -0.66 -7.57
N ILE A 389 14.67 -0.22 -8.60
CA ILE A 389 15.00 0.98 -9.37
C ILE A 389 14.05 2.10 -8.97
N ILE A 390 14.62 3.23 -8.58
CA ILE A 390 13.98 4.53 -8.71
C ILE A 390 14.55 5.23 -9.94
N ALA A 391 13.71 5.49 -10.93
CA ALA A 391 14.04 6.26 -12.10
C ALA A 391 13.28 7.59 -12.06
N MET A 392 13.56 8.47 -11.08
CA MET A 392 12.70 9.64 -10.84
C MET A 392 13.44 10.89 -10.40
N TYR A 393 12.80 12.01 -10.75
CA TYR A 393 13.12 13.35 -10.34
C TYR A 393 11.85 14.05 -9.87
N GLU A 394 11.95 14.94 -8.88
CA GLU A 394 10.83 15.70 -8.30
C GLU A 394 9.72 14.84 -7.65
N GLU A 395 10.07 13.72 -7.00
CA GLU A 395 9.11 12.82 -6.34
C GLU A 395 9.22 12.79 -4.81
N ARG A 396 8.19 12.27 -4.13
CA ARG A 396 8.21 11.94 -2.71
C ARG A 396 7.96 10.45 -2.52
N SER A 397 8.80 9.73 -1.78
CA SER A 397 8.54 8.32 -1.54
C SER A 397 9.16 7.76 -0.26
N ASP A 398 8.53 6.69 0.26
CA ASP A 398 9.00 5.92 1.41
C ASP A 398 9.38 4.50 0.98
N TRP A 399 10.59 4.06 1.33
CA TRP A 399 11.12 2.73 1.01
C TRP A 399 11.56 2.03 2.27
N ILE A 400 10.77 1.11 2.79
CA ILE A 400 10.98 0.58 4.14
C ILE A 400 10.97 -0.95 4.14
N GLY A 401 11.99 -1.55 4.77
CA GLY A 401 11.99 -2.98 5.08
C GLY A 401 12.07 -3.90 3.86
N ASN A 402 12.46 -3.42 2.67
CA ASN A 402 12.52 -4.25 1.47
C ASN A 402 13.75 -5.16 1.47
N VAL A 403 13.63 -6.36 0.89
CA VAL A 403 14.70 -7.37 0.84
C VAL A 403 15.04 -7.79 -0.58
N GLY A 404 16.30 -7.63 -0.96
CA GLY A 404 16.85 -8.09 -2.23
C GLY A 404 17.71 -9.31 -2.04
N LYS A 405 17.77 -10.19 -3.04
CA LYS A 405 18.70 -11.33 -3.06
C LYS A 405 19.15 -11.64 -4.48
N VAL A 406 20.46 -11.83 -4.65
CA VAL A 406 21.05 -12.38 -5.87
C VAL A 406 21.24 -13.91 -5.76
N PRO A 407 21.13 -14.66 -6.88
CA PRO A 407 21.47 -16.08 -6.92
C PRO A 407 22.93 -16.32 -6.51
N THR A 408 23.22 -17.52 -6.04
CA THR A 408 24.56 -17.94 -5.67
C THR A 408 25.48 -17.89 -6.90
N GLY A 409 26.54 -17.08 -6.85
CA GLY A 409 27.45 -16.87 -7.98
C GLY A 409 26.89 -15.96 -9.08
N GLY A 410 25.70 -15.38 -8.89
CA GLY A 410 25.15 -14.34 -9.74
C GLY A 410 25.84 -12.99 -9.52
N SER A 411 25.68 -12.09 -10.47
CA SER A 411 26.10 -10.69 -10.38
C SER A 411 24.91 -9.76 -10.50
N ALA A 412 24.91 -8.66 -9.74
CA ALA A 412 24.03 -7.53 -9.98
C ALA A 412 24.83 -6.42 -10.69
N LYS A 413 24.14 -5.57 -11.45
CA LYS A 413 24.74 -4.38 -12.06
C LYS A 413 25.09 -3.31 -11.01
N SER A 414 24.43 -3.36 -9.85
CA SER A 414 24.66 -2.42 -8.75
C SER A 414 24.76 -3.13 -7.40
N ASP A 415 25.59 -2.56 -6.54
CA ASP A 415 25.83 -3.01 -5.18
C ASP A 415 24.71 -2.59 -4.20
N TYR A 416 23.81 -1.70 -4.63
CA TYR A 416 22.78 -1.11 -3.78
C TYR A 416 21.43 -1.85 -3.87
N MET A 417 20.69 -1.87 -2.76
CA MET A 417 19.32 -2.42 -2.73
C MET A 417 18.35 -1.54 -3.53
N ILE A 418 18.58 -0.23 -3.50
CA ILE A 418 17.82 0.75 -4.26
C ILE A 418 18.80 1.62 -5.05
N ASN A 419 18.52 1.81 -6.33
CA ASN A 419 19.35 2.62 -7.23
C ASN A 419 18.56 3.80 -7.77
N LEU A 420 19.24 4.95 -7.91
CA LEU A 420 18.74 6.10 -8.67
C LEU A 420 19.28 6.04 -10.09
N ASP A 421 18.37 6.03 -11.07
CA ASP A 421 18.72 6.13 -12.49
C ASP A 421 18.46 7.55 -13.03
N TYR A 422 19.55 8.31 -13.25
CA TYR A 422 19.53 9.66 -13.87
C TYR A 422 19.46 9.65 -15.40
N THR A 423 19.49 8.48 -16.02
CA THR A 423 19.61 8.34 -17.48
C THR A 423 18.27 8.01 -18.13
N GLU A 424 17.33 7.44 -17.38
CA GLU A 424 15.99 7.15 -17.87
C GLU A 424 15.13 8.43 -17.91
N ASN A 425 14.72 8.81 -19.12
CA ASN A 425 13.54 9.65 -19.39
C ASN A 425 13.50 11.12 -18.90
N CYS A 426 14.54 11.72 -18.29
CA CYS A 426 14.48 13.18 -18.01
C CYS A 426 15.81 13.95 -17.97
N LYS A 427 16.18 14.55 -19.11
CA LYS A 427 17.37 15.44 -19.22
C LYS A 427 17.23 16.82 -18.55
N THR A 428 16.02 17.21 -18.11
CA THR A 428 15.71 18.57 -17.63
C THR A 428 15.30 18.60 -16.16
N CYS A 429 15.35 17.47 -15.49
CA CYS A 429 14.81 17.37 -14.16
C CYS A 429 15.83 17.78 -13.10
N VAL A 430 15.34 18.13 -11.91
CA VAL A 430 16.09 18.71 -10.80
C VAL A 430 16.17 17.67 -9.68
N PRO A 431 17.29 16.94 -9.53
CA PRO A 431 17.46 15.95 -8.47
C PRO A 431 17.12 16.47 -7.08
N GLU A 432 17.40 17.75 -6.81
CA GLU A 432 17.24 18.43 -5.52
C GLU A 432 15.78 18.57 -5.05
N LYS A 433 14.79 18.21 -5.89
CA LYS A 433 13.36 18.20 -5.53
C LYS A 433 12.83 16.79 -5.28
N THR A 434 13.69 15.79 -5.28
CA THR A 434 13.35 14.42 -4.90
C THR A 434 13.51 14.28 -3.39
N TYR A 435 12.49 13.74 -2.71
CA TYR A 435 12.52 13.45 -1.29
C TYR A 435 12.26 11.96 -1.10
N VAL A 436 13.23 11.26 -0.54
CA VAL A 436 13.10 9.82 -0.29
C VAL A 436 13.39 9.53 1.17
N TYR A 437 12.44 8.91 1.85
CA TYR A 437 12.70 8.29 3.15
C TYR A 437 13.03 6.82 2.92
N GLU A 438 14.12 6.34 3.52
CA GLU A 438 14.40 4.90 3.54
C GLU A 438 14.76 4.41 4.93
N LYS A 439 14.34 3.17 5.23
CA LYS A 439 14.68 2.53 6.50
C LYS A 439 14.73 1.02 6.31
N ASP A 440 15.77 0.38 6.86
CA ASP A 440 15.87 -1.08 6.97
C ASP A 440 15.75 -1.85 5.63
N ASN A 441 16.27 -1.32 4.51
CA ASN A 441 16.34 -2.09 3.27
C ASN A 441 17.64 -2.90 3.21
N ILE A 442 17.55 -4.20 2.88
CA ILE A 442 18.73 -5.10 2.87
C ILE A 442 18.90 -5.82 1.53
N HIS A 443 20.15 -6.09 1.17
CA HIS A 443 20.52 -6.89 -0.01
C HIS A 443 21.35 -8.11 0.45
N LEU A 444 20.81 -9.31 0.25
CA LEU A 444 21.40 -10.59 0.62
C LEU A 444 22.36 -11.11 -0.46
N ASN A 445 23.39 -11.87 -0.03
CA ASN A 445 24.40 -12.52 -0.87
C ASN A 445 25.30 -11.57 -1.69
N TYR A 446 25.53 -10.35 -1.20
CA TYR A 446 26.42 -9.38 -1.84
C TYR A 446 27.71 -9.14 -1.04
N THR A 447 28.83 -8.88 -1.73
CA THR A 447 30.19 -8.84 -1.16
C THR A 447 30.64 -7.47 -0.63
N HIS A 448 29.91 -6.39 -0.94
CA HIS A 448 30.13 -5.06 -0.33
C HIS A 448 29.02 -4.73 0.67
N ALA A 449 29.38 -3.98 1.71
CA ALA A 449 28.61 -3.83 2.95
C ALA A 449 27.12 -3.50 2.76
N LYS A 450 26.29 -4.19 3.55
CA LYS A 450 24.84 -4.03 3.73
C LYS A 450 24.39 -2.57 3.66
N GLY A 451 23.32 -2.30 2.90
CA GLY A 451 22.50 -1.08 3.03
C GLY A 451 23.23 0.24 2.80
N LYS A 452 24.24 0.28 1.91
CA LYS A 452 24.83 1.55 1.51
C LYS A 452 23.98 2.20 0.42
N TYR A 453 23.83 3.52 0.53
CA TYR A 453 23.19 4.38 -0.43
C TYR A 453 24.00 4.48 -1.73
N ASP A 454 23.32 4.69 -2.85
CA ASP A 454 23.95 5.40 -3.96
C ASP A 454 24.42 6.79 -3.46
N PRO A 455 25.64 7.25 -3.74
CA PRO A 455 26.15 8.52 -3.22
C PRO A 455 25.28 9.73 -3.62
N VAL A 456 24.54 9.64 -4.72
CA VAL A 456 23.62 10.69 -5.18
C VAL A 456 22.25 10.58 -4.47
N TRP A 457 21.94 9.42 -3.89
CA TRP A 457 20.79 9.19 -3.01
C TRP A 457 20.94 9.89 -1.66
N ALA A 458 22.13 9.82 -1.06
CA ALA A 458 22.40 10.42 0.25
C ALA A 458 22.15 11.94 0.27
N ALA A 459 22.22 12.62 -0.87
CA ALA A 459 21.92 14.05 -0.99
C ALA A 459 20.42 14.38 -0.98
N ASN A 460 19.55 13.38 -1.22
CA ASN A 460 18.09 13.54 -1.35
C ASN A 460 17.32 12.68 -0.32
N ALA A 461 18.04 12.02 0.59
CA ALA A 461 17.47 11.28 1.69
C ALA A 461 16.87 12.24 2.72
N ASN A 462 15.65 11.96 3.15
CA ASN A 462 14.96 12.71 4.19
C ASN A 462 15.02 11.95 5.52
N GLU A 463 15.10 12.68 6.63
CA GLU A 463 15.15 12.12 7.99
C GLU A 463 13.78 11.63 8.45
N SER A 464 12.70 12.17 7.86
CA SER A 464 11.31 11.83 8.20
C SER A 464 10.58 11.18 7.03
N ARG A 465 9.58 10.34 7.36
CA ARG A 465 8.67 9.75 6.38
C ARG A 465 7.99 10.83 5.56
N GLN A 466 7.84 10.56 4.26
CA GLN A 466 7.11 11.43 3.35
C GLN A 466 5.60 11.14 3.39
N MET A 467 5.21 9.90 3.74
CA MET A 467 3.82 9.47 3.81
C MET A 467 3.47 8.96 5.21
N THR A 468 3.04 9.83 6.10
CA THR A 468 2.53 9.43 7.43
C THR A 468 1.05 9.05 7.33
N GLY A 469 0.64 7.92 7.94
CA GLY A 469 -0.79 7.55 8.10
C GLY A 469 -1.31 6.27 7.42
N ASN A 470 -0.59 5.65 6.47
CA ASN A 470 -1.11 4.47 5.73
C ASN A 470 -0.60 3.13 6.26
N ILE A 471 0.71 3.03 6.51
CA ILE A 471 1.33 1.92 7.25
C ILE A 471 2.21 2.54 8.33
N THR A 472 1.77 2.50 9.58
CA THR A 472 2.49 3.13 10.70
C THR A 472 3.65 2.29 11.21
N THR A 473 3.56 0.96 11.11
CA THR A 473 4.58 0.04 11.60
C THR A 473 4.98 -1.01 10.54
N PRO A 474 5.88 -0.65 9.61
CA PRO A 474 6.46 -1.61 8.67
C PRO A 474 7.16 -2.78 9.38
N LEU A 475 7.16 -3.95 8.78
CA LEU A 475 7.90 -5.10 9.30
C LEU A 475 9.41 -4.83 9.24
N PRO A 476 10.19 -5.34 10.20
CA PRO A 476 11.63 -5.36 10.02
C PRO A 476 12.02 -6.29 8.85
N SER A 477 13.09 -5.95 8.15
CA SER A 477 13.62 -6.70 7.01
C SER A 477 13.97 -8.16 7.36
N SER A 478 14.31 -8.41 8.63
CA SER A 478 14.56 -9.74 9.19
C SER A 478 13.34 -10.67 9.13
N LEU A 479 12.11 -10.13 9.14
CA LEU A 479 10.87 -10.88 9.05
C LEU A 479 10.22 -10.82 7.66
N THR A 480 10.65 -9.87 6.83
CA THR A 480 10.04 -9.59 5.52
C THR A 480 10.06 -10.81 4.60
N VAL A 481 11.19 -11.52 4.48
CA VAL A 481 11.27 -12.71 3.60
C VAL A 481 10.29 -13.81 4.01
N ALA A 482 10.25 -14.15 5.30
CA ALA A 482 9.40 -15.23 5.79
C ALA A 482 7.91 -14.88 5.64
N THR A 483 7.55 -13.62 5.90
CA THR A 483 6.18 -13.13 5.76
C THR A 483 5.75 -13.12 4.30
N VAL A 484 6.51 -12.43 3.44
CA VAL A 484 6.16 -12.28 2.02
C VAL A 484 6.10 -13.63 1.32
N LEU A 485 7.10 -14.50 1.47
CA LEU A 485 7.09 -15.82 0.83
C LEU A 485 6.17 -16.83 1.54
N GLY A 486 5.56 -16.46 2.67
CA GLY A 486 4.56 -17.25 3.39
C GLY A 486 3.12 -16.89 3.00
N GLU A 487 2.88 -15.63 2.65
CA GLU A 487 1.54 -15.06 2.50
C GLU A 487 1.25 -14.49 1.10
N ASN A 488 2.14 -14.60 0.13
CA ASN A 488 1.93 -14.06 -1.21
C ASN A 488 1.27 -15.04 -2.19
N GLY A 489 0.72 -14.45 -3.25
CA GLY A 489 0.27 -15.13 -4.47
C GLY A 489 -1.15 -15.69 -4.43
N ALA A 490 -1.61 -16.20 -5.57
CA ALA A 490 -2.97 -16.73 -5.73
C ALA A 490 -3.06 -18.14 -5.16
N GLY A 491 -3.56 -18.22 -3.93
CA GLY A 491 -3.55 -19.42 -3.11
C GLY A 491 -2.85 -19.10 -1.80
N TYR A 492 -3.63 -18.98 -0.72
CA TYR A 492 -3.12 -18.49 0.57
C TYR A 492 -2.03 -19.38 1.18
N LYS A 493 -1.96 -20.67 0.85
CA LYS A 493 -1.06 -21.62 1.51
C LYS A 493 0.02 -22.20 0.60
N PRO A 494 1.17 -22.60 1.17
CA PRO A 494 2.21 -23.31 0.41
C PRO A 494 1.73 -24.55 -0.36
N TRP A 495 0.63 -25.18 0.08
CA TRP A 495 0.04 -26.34 -0.60
C TRP A 495 -1.08 -26.01 -1.60
N ASP A 496 -1.58 -24.76 -1.60
CA ASP A 496 -2.57 -24.26 -2.57
C ASP A 496 -1.90 -23.46 -3.70
N ARG A 497 -0.58 -23.23 -3.59
CA ARG A 497 0.26 -22.62 -4.61
C ARG A 497 0.30 -23.48 -5.87
N ASP A 498 0.31 -22.81 -7.01
CA ASP A 498 0.62 -23.50 -8.24
C ASP A 498 2.10 -23.90 -8.28
N ARG A 499 2.46 -24.75 -9.25
CA ARG A 499 3.82 -25.25 -9.37
C ARG A 499 4.83 -24.14 -9.70
N ILE A 500 4.41 -23.07 -10.37
CA ILE A 500 5.29 -21.96 -10.76
C ILE A 500 5.66 -21.14 -9.53
N ASP A 501 4.69 -20.79 -8.68
CA ASP A 501 4.94 -20.06 -7.44
C ASP A 501 5.91 -20.83 -6.54
N GLN A 502 5.66 -22.13 -6.36
CA GLN A 502 6.53 -22.97 -5.54
C GLN A 502 7.95 -23.06 -6.13
N GLN A 503 8.09 -23.25 -7.44
CA GLN A 503 9.41 -23.24 -8.10
C GLN A 503 10.14 -21.91 -7.91
N LEU A 504 9.44 -20.78 -8.01
CA LEU A 504 10.03 -19.47 -7.85
C LEU A 504 10.57 -19.26 -6.42
N ILE A 505 9.80 -19.69 -5.42
CA ILE A 505 10.19 -19.67 -4.00
C ILE A 505 11.35 -20.63 -3.72
N ASP A 506 11.32 -21.83 -4.28
CA ASP A 506 12.41 -22.81 -4.16
C ASP A 506 13.72 -22.26 -4.75
N HIS A 507 13.63 -21.59 -5.90
CA HIS A 507 14.77 -20.90 -6.51
C HIS A 507 15.31 -19.80 -5.59
N PHE A 508 14.45 -19.02 -4.94
CA PHE A 508 14.89 -18.03 -3.94
C PHE A 508 15.69 -18.70 -2.83
N TYR A 509 15.17 -19.72 -2.17
CA TYR A 509 15.85 -20.36 -1.03
C TYR A 509 17.15 -21.03 -1.45
N ALA A 510 17.13 -21.78 -2.55
CA ALA A 510 18.31 -22.46 -3.09
C ALA A 510 19.37 -21.49 -3.65
N GLY A 511 19.00 -20.25 -3.94
CA GLY A 511 19.88 -19.30 -4.63
C GLY A 511 20.20 -19.75 -6.06
N THR A 512 19.21 -20.34 -6.74
CA THR A 512 19.33 -20.87 -8.11
C THR A 512 18.33 -20.21 -9.07
N GLY A 513 18.27 -20.68 -10.31
CA GLY A 513 17.35 -20.15 -11.32
C GLY A 513 17.95 -18.98 -12.10
N SER A 514 17.30 -18.63 -13.20
CA SER A 514 17.67 -17.52 -14.06
C SER A 514 16.42 -16.95 -14.72
N PRO A 515 16.42 -15.67 -15.11
CA PRO A 515 15.28 -15.10 -15.80
C PRO A 515 15.10 -15.82 -17.13
N LYS A 516 13.84 -16.06 -17.52
CA LYS A 516 13.55 -16.59 -18.85
C LYS A 516 13.74 -15.46 -19.86
N THR A 517 14.32 -15.77 -21.02
CA THR A 517 14.49 -14.79 -22.09
C THR A 517 13.13 -14.25 -22.52
N LYS A 518 13.02 -12.94 -22.72
CA LYS A 518 11.82 -12.32 -23.30
C LYS A 518 11.41 -13.09 -24.57
N TRP A 519 10.13 -13.42 -24.69
CA TRP A 519 9.54 -14.20 -25.80
C TRP A 519 9.82 -15.71 -25.82
N SER A 520 10.52 -16.28 -24.83
CA SER A 520 10.83 -17.73 -24.82
C SER A 520 10.00 -18.55 -23.82
N PHE A 521 8.93 -17.98 -23.27
CA PHE A 521 8.04 -18.65 -22.31
C PHE A 521 7.23 -19.74 -23.02
N THR A 522 7.68 -20.99 -22.99
CA THR A 522 7.06 -22.08 -23.78
C THR A 522 6.80 -23.37 -22.98
N ASP A 523 7.18 -23.41 -21.70
CA ASP A 523 6.92 -24.56 -20.84
C ASP A 523 5.46 -24.57 -20.37
N ASN A 524 4.67 -25.47 -20.95
CA ASN A 524 3.22 -25.59 -20.72
C ASN A 524 2.86 -26.59 -19.61
N THR A 525 3.84 -27.12 -18.88
CA THR A 525 3.62 -28.19 -17.90
C THR A 525 3.10 -27.69 -16.55
N ASP A 526 2.79 -26.40 -16.46
CA ASP A 526 2.50 -25.65 -15.23
C ASP A 526 1.07 -25.13 -15.11
N PHE A 527 0.23 -25.27 -16.14
CA PHE A 527 -1.07 -24.61 -16.15
C PHE A 527 -2.09 -25.26 -15.21
N VAL A 528 -3.01 -24.44 -14.73
CA VAL A 528 -4.19 -24.90 -13.99
C VAL A 528 -4.96 -25.90 -14.85
N ASN A 529 -4.85 -27.17 -14.50
CA ASN A 529 -5.55 -28.28 -15.15
C ASN A 529 -6.43 -28.95 -14.09
N PRO A 530 -7.63 -28.41 -13.85
CA PRO A 530 -8.35 -28.75 -12.65
C PRO A 530 -8.92 -30.16 -12.72
N SER A 531 -8.75 -30.92 -11.64
CA SER A 531 -9.42 -32.21 -11.44
C SER A 531 -10.94 -32.04 -11.25
N PHE A 532 -11.36 -30.83 -10.84
CA PHE A 532 -12.76 -30.45 -10.66
C PHE A 532 -13.03 -29.10 -11.33
N SER A 533 -13.74 -29.10 -12.47
CA SER A 533 -13.86 -27.93 -13.35
C SER A 533 -15.13 -27.11 -13.20
N SER A 534 -16.11 -27.54 -12.40
CA SER A 534 -17.39 -26.84 -12.22
C SER A 534 -18.04 -27.15 -10.87
N ARG A 535 -18.63 -26.16 -10.19
CA ARG A 535 -19.42 -26.33 -8.97
C ARG A 535 -20.65 -27.21 -9.22
N SER A 536 -21.11 -27.89 -8.17
CA SER A 536 -22.36 -28.67 -8.21
C SER A 536 -23.56 -27.72 -8.16
N SER A 537 -24.71 -28.16 -8.69
CA SER A 537 -25.94 -27.35 -8.69
C SER A 537 -26.56 -27.12 -7.31
N ASP A 538 -26.10 -27.86 -6.29
CA ASP A 538 -26.49 -27.77 -4.88
C ASP A 538 -25.42 -27.10 -4.01
N TYR A 539 -24.44 -26.43 -4.62
CA TYR A 539 -23.39 -25.72 -3.89
C TYR A 539 -23.85 -24.40 -3.27
N ASP A 540 -24.75 -23.71 -3.98
CA ASP A 540 -25.30 -22.38 -3.67
C ASP A 540 -26.73 -22.36 -4.23
N LYS A 541 -27.70 -22.64 -3.36
CA LYS A 541 -29.07 -22.98 -3.75
C LYS A 541 -29.92 -21.77 -4.16
N ASP A 542 -29.72 -20.63 -3.51
CA ASP A 542 -30.41 -19.37 -3.83
C ASP A 542 -29.65 -18.51 -4.85
N ASN A 543 -28.43 -18.91 -5.21
CA ASN A 543 -27.56 -18.24 -6.17
C ASN A 543 -27.07 -16.88 -5.72
N ASP A 544 -26.89 -16.70 -4.41
CA ASP A 544 -26.44 -15.44 -3.83
C ASP A 544 -24.91 -15.31 -3.73
N GLY A 545 -24.19 -16.36 -4.14
CA GLY A 545 -22.73 -16.41 -4.20
C GLY A 545 -22.06 -16.98 -2.97
N ILE A 546 -22.82 -17.37 -1.96
CA ILE A 546 -22.36 -18.00 -0.72
C ILE A 546 -22.57 -19.51 -0.82
N ALA A 547 -21.64 -20.29 -0.26
CA ALA A 547 -21.80 -21.74 -0.21
C ALA A 547 -22.81 -22.16 0.86
N ASP A 548 -23.77 -23.04 0.52
CA ASP A 548 -24.78 -23.58 1.46
C ASP A 548 -24.14 -24.11 2.76
N ASP A 549 -23.02 -24.83 2.64
CA ASP A 549 -22.28 -25.39 3.78
C ASP A 549 -21.71 -24.31 4.71
N TRP A 550 -21.34 -23.14 4.17
CA TRP A 550 -20.85 -22.02 4.97
C TRP A 550 -22.00 -21.28 5.64
N GLU A 551 -23.13 -21.06 4.95
CA GLU A 551 -24.33 -20.47 5.53
C GLU A 551 -24.77 -21.22 6.80
N VAL A 552 -24.79 -22.56 6.74
CA VAL A 552 -25.13 -23.39 7.91
C VAL A 552 -24.17 -23.15 9.08
N ASN A 553 -22.88 -22.97 8.81
CA ASN A 553 -21.86 -22.78 9.85
C ASN A 553 -21.98 -21.44 10.57
N ILE A 554 -22.48 -20.40 9.90
CA ILE A 554 -22.70 -19.08 10.51
C ILE A 554 -24.12 -18.91 11.08
N GLY A 555 -24.94 -19.97 11.05
CA GLY A 555 -26.32 -19.94 11.54
C GLY A 555 -27.33 -19.33 10.56
N GLY A 556 -26.95 -19.18 9.29
CA GLY A 556 -27.79 -18.76 8.17
C GLY A 556 -28.80 -19.84 7.75
N THR A 557 -29.58 -19.53 6.71
CA THR A 557 -30.65 -20.41 6.21
C THR A 557 -30.51 -20.67 4.72
N ILE A 558 -30.13 -21.90 4.37
CA ILE A 558 -30.00 -22.36 2.97
C ILE A 558 -31.23 -21.98 2.13
N GLY A 559 -31.00 -21.32 1.01
CA GLY A 559 -32.01 -20.98 0.01
C GLY A 559 -32.71 -19.64 0.28
N ILE A 560 -32.13 -18.79 1.12
CA ILE A 560 -32.53 -17.40 1.32
C ILE A 560 -31.35 -16.51 0.92
N ALA A 561 -31.47 -15.85 -0.24
CA ALA A 561 -30.46 -14.90 -0.69
C ALA A 561 -30.32 -13.74 0.31
N ASP A 562 -29.23 -13.77 1.08
CA ASP A 562 -28.93 -12.81 2.13
C ASP A 562 -27.49 -12.26 2.01
N ASN A 563 -26.83 -12.53 0.88
CA ASN A 563 -25.50 -12.07 0.53
C ASN A 563 -25.17 -10.60 0.84
N ASN A 564 -26.15 -9.69 0.80
CA ASN A 564 -26.00 -8.25 1.09
C ASN A 564 -26.50 -7.84 2.49
N LYS A 565 -26.89 -8.79 3.33
CA LYS A 565 -27.11 -8.57 4.76
C LYS A 565 -25.76 -8.52 5.47
N ASP A 566 -25.81 -8.05 6.70
CA ASP A 566 -24.68 -7.95 7.62
C ASP A 566 -25.16 -8.57 8.94
N HIS A 567 -24.84 -9.84 9.13
CA HIS A 567 -25.42 -10.65 10.22
C HIS A 567 -24.85 -10.27 11.59
N ASP A 568 -23.58 -9.88 11.66
CA ASP A 568 -22.87 -9.54 12.89
C ASP A 568 -22.69 -8.02 13.11
N LYS A 569 -23.10 -7.21 12.14
CA LYS A 569 -23.18 -5.74 12.19
C LYS A 569 -21.81 -5.08 12.28
N ASP A 570 -20.81 -5.68 11.65
CA ASP A 570 -19.45 -5.14 11.59
C ASP A 570 -19.20 -4.24 10.36
N GLY A 571 -20.19 -4.16 9.47
CA GLY A 571 -20.21 -3.36 8.25
C GLY A 571 -19.96 -4.18 6.98
N TYR A 572 -19.39 -5.39 7.07
CA TYR A 572 -19.21 -6.26 5.92
C TYR A 572 -20.49 -7.00 5.57
N THR A 573 -20.69 -7.24 4.29
CA THR A 573 -21.80 -8.09 3.83
C THR A 573 -21.50 -9.57 4.10
N ASN A 574 -22.52 -10.41 4.24
CA ASN A 574 -22.37 -11.86 4.38
C ASN A 574 -21.52 -12.46 3.25
N LEU A 575 -21.61 -11.92 2.03
CA LEU A 575 -20.76 -12.32 0.91
C LEU A 575 -19.30 -11.93 1.12
N GLU A 576 -19.02 -10.75 1.62
CA GLU A 576 -17.66 -10.34 1.96
C GLU A 576 -17.08 -11.22 3.07
N GLU A 577 -17.87 -11.53 4.10
CA GLU A 577 -17.48 -12.48 5.15
C GLU A 577 -17.16 -13.86 4.60
N PHE A 578 -17.93 -14.33 3.63
CA PHE A 578 -17.61 -15.57 2.92
C PHE A 578 -16.27 -15.47 2.16
N LEU A 579 -16.00 -14.35 1.47
CA LEU A 579 -14.72 -14.13 0.79
C LEU A 579 -13.54 -13.99 1.77
N HIS A 580 -13.75 -13.37 2.93
CA HIS A 580 -12.78 -13.27 4.03
C HIS A 580 -12.49 -14.65 4.60
N PHE A 581 -13.51 -15.49 4.79
CA PHE A 581 -13.35 -16.87 5.20
C PHE A 581 -12.51 -17.69 4.21
N LEU A 582 -12.79 -17.56 2.90
CA LEU A 582 -12.00 -18.23 1.86
C LEU A 582 -10.54 -17.76 1.88
N SER A 583 -10.33 -16.45 2.02
CA SER A 583 -9.01 -15.80 2.05
C SER A 583 -8.28 -15.94 3.38
N ARG A 584 -8.98 -16.32 4.45
CA ARG A 584 -8.52 -16.37 5.86
C ARG A 584 -7.96 -15.03 6.34
N ASP A 585 -8.73 -13.98 6.06
CA ASP A 585 -8.41 -12.63 6.51
C ASP A 585 -8.65 -12.41 8.02
#